data_AF-A0A961XF82-F1
#
_entry.id   AF-A0A961XF82-F1
#
_cell.length_a   1.000
_cell.length_b   1.000
_cell.length_c   1.000
_cell.angle_alpha   90.00
_cell.angle_beta   90.00
_cell.angle_gamma   90.00
#
_symmetry.space_group_name_H-M   'P 1'
#
loop_
_entity.id
_entity.type
_entity.pdbx_description
1 polymer ?
#
loop_
_entity_poly.entity_id
_entity_poly.type
_entity_poly.pdbx_seq_one_letter_code
_entity_poly.pdbx_strand_id
1 'polypeptide(L)'
;MDVDEEVQLRFALVRAIEIVGEAASKISPETKASLPNIPWTKIVGTRNRLAHAYFSVDHAILWNTATVAIPELLDLLDTVELD
;
A
#
# COMPACT_ATOMS: atom_id res chain seq x y z
N MET A 1 -8.25 -0.41 -27.30
CA MET A 1 -8.27 -0.52 -25.83
C MET A 1 -9.05 0.67 -25.34
N ASP A 2 -10.17 0.41 -24.68
CA ASP A 2 -11.08 1.45 -24.21
C ASP A 2 -10.37 2.26 -23.12
N VAL A 3 -10.23 3.57 -23.34
CA VAL A 3 -9.41 4.45 -22.47
C VAL A 3 -9.99 4.48 -21.04
N ASP A 4 -11.26 4.12 -20.87
CA ASP A 4 -11.97 4.12 -19.59
C ASP A 4 -11.52 3.01 -18.63
N GLU A 5 -11.21 1.80 -19.12
CA GLU A 5 -10.88 0.67 -18.22
C GLU A 5 -9.52 0.85 -17.53
N GLU A 6 -8.51 1.30 -18.27
CA GLU A 6 -7.16 1.53 -17.72
C GLU A 6 -7.17 2.67 -16.68
N VAL A 7 -7.92 3.73 -16.96
CA VAL A 7 -8.08 4.86 -16.05
C VAL A 7 -8.81 4.44 -14.78
N GLN A 8 -9.91 3.69 -14.90
CA GLN A 8 -10.64 3.16 -13.74
C GLN A 8 -9.78 2.23 -12.88
N LEU A 9 -9.03 1.31 -13.51
CA LEU A 9 -8.11 0.42 -12.81
C LEU A 9 -7.07 1.21 -12.02
N ARG A 10 -6.47 2.23 -12.64
CA ARG A 10 -5.47 3.08 -11.97
C ARG A 10 -6.06 3.78 -10.74
N PHE A 11 -7.24 4.37 -10.87
CA PHE A 11 -7.90 5.01 -9.71
C PHE A 11 -8.23 4.01 -8.61
N ALA A 12 -8.70 2.81 -8.98
CA ALA A 12 -8.98 1.75 -8.01
C ALA A 12 -7.71 1.31 -7.26
N LEU A 13 -6.60 1.10 -7.97
CA LEU A 13 -5.32 0.72 -7.37
C LEU A 13 -4.78 1.81 -6.44
N VAL A 14 -4.81 3.07 -6.86
CA VAL A 14 -4.40 4.21 -6.01
C VAL A 14 -5.22 4.20 -4.73
N ARG A 15 -6.54 4.08 -4.84
CA ARG A 15 -7.44 4.11 -3.68
C ARG A 15 -7.20 2.93 -2.75
N ALA A 16 -7.01 1.72 -3.28
CA ALA A 16 -6.74 0.54 -2.48
C ALA A 16 -5.44 0.69 -1.67
N ILE A 17 -4.36 1.17 -2.29
CA ILE A 17 -3.07 1.35 -1.61
C ILE A 17 -3.14 2.46 -0.56
N GLU A 18 -3.90 3.54 -0.81
CA GLU A 18 -4.16 4.58 0.19
C GLU A 18 -4.86 4.01 1.44
N ILE A 19 -5.84 3.14 1.26
CA ILE A 19 -6.58 2.49 2.37
C ILE A 19 -5.62 1.63 3.21
N VAL A 20 -4.74 0.86 2.57
CA VAL A 20 -3.71 0.06 3.26
C VAL A 20 -2.79 0.96 4.08
N GLY A 21 -2.31 2.07 3.50
CA GLY A 21 -1.44 3.00 4.21
C GLY A 21 -2.13 3.74 5.37
N GLU A 22 -3.41 4.08 5.21
CA GLU A 22 -4.24 4.66 6.28
C GLU A 22 -4.43 3.66 7.43
N ALA A 23 -4.74 2.40 7.12
CA ALA A 23 -4.87 1.35 8.13
C ALA A 23 -3.55 1.15 8.89
N ALA A 24 -2.43 1.04 8.18
CA ALA A 24 -1.10 0.96 8.79
C ALA A 24 -0.77 2.16 9.70
N SER A 25 -1.25 3.35 9.35
CA SER A 25 -1.03 4.56 10.17
C SER A 25 -1.72 4.47 11.53
N LYS A 26 -2.86 3.76 11.61
CA LYS A 26 -3.69 3.60 12.82
C LYS A 26 -3.23 2.49 13.75
N ILE A 27 -2.36 1.59 13.29
CA ILE A 27 -1.77 0.56 14.16
C ILE A 27 -0.94 1.23 15.27
N SER A 28 -1.06 0.75 16.50
CA SER A 28 -0.41 1.33 17.66
C SER A 28 1.12 1.24 17.55
N PRO A 29 1.87 2.17 18.19
CA PRO A 29 3.33 2.09 18.25
C PRO A 29 3.83 0.76 18.83
N GLU A 30 3.13 0.22 19.83
CA GLU A 30 3.49 -1.03 20.51
C GLU A 30 3.41 -2.22 19.55
N THR A 31 2.31 -2.34 18.79
CA THR A 31 2.15 -3.41 17.79
C THR A 31 3.14 -3.25 16.63
N LYS A 32 3.43 -2.01 16.22
CA LYS A 32 4.48 -1.76 15.21
C LYS A 32 5.85 -2.19 15.69
N ALA A 33 6.15 -1.95 16.97
CA ALA A 33 7.41 -2.33 17.59
C ALA A 33 7.53 -3.85 17.77
N SER A 34 6.42 -4.57 18.00
CA SER A 34 6.42 -6.03 18.08
C SER A 34 6.54 -6.72 16.73
N LEU A 35 6.26 -6.01 15.62
CA LEU A 35 6.33 -6.51 14.24
C LEU A 35 7.34 -5.71 13.40
N PRO A 36 8.64 -5.72 13.74
CA PRO A 36 9.64 -4.87 13.09
C PRO A 36 10.00 -5.30 11.67
N ASN A 37 9.65 -6.52 11.26
CA ASN A 37 9.80 -7.03 9.90
C ASN A 37 8.85 -6.35 8.91
N ILE A 38 7.72 -5.83 9.38
CA ILE A 38 6.77 -5.10 8.54
C ILE A 38 7.29 -3.66 8.34
N PRO A 39 7.42 -3.18 7.09
CA PRO A 39 7.99 -1.86 6.81
C PRO A 39 6.97 -0.72 7.01
N TRP A 40 6.47 -0.56 8.24
CA TRP A 40 5.38 0.36 8.61
C TRP A 40 5.56 1.79 8.06
N THR A 41 6.74 2.38 8.26
CA THR A 41 7.03 3.74 7.80
C THR A 41 6.91 3.87 6.28
N LYS A 42 7.34 2.83 5.53
CA LYS A 42 7.23 2.80 4.07
C LYS A 42 5.77 2.72 3.65
N ILE A 43 4.99 1.84 4.28
CA ILE A 43 3.55 1.64 3.96
C ILE A 43 2.77 2.94 4.20
N VAL A 44 2.98 3.59 5.35
CA VAL A 44 2.36 4.90 5.66
C VAL A 44 2.86 6.00 4.71
N GLY A 45 4.15 6.01 4.39
CA GLY A 45 4.75 6.96 3.46
C GLY A 45 4.19 6.83 2.03
N THR A 46 3.89 5.62 1.56
CA THR A 46 3.29 5.38 0.24
C THR A 46 1.95 6.08 0.11
N ARG A 47 1.10 6.06 1.14
CA ARG A 47 -0.17 6.82 1.15
C ARG A 47 0.07 8.30 0.91
N ASN A 48 1.01 8.91 1.65
CA ASN A 48 1.30 10.34 1.52
C ASN A 48 1.79 10.68 0.11
N ARG A 49 2.63 9.81 -0.47
CA ARG A 49 3.11 9.98 -1.85
C ARG A 49 1.96 9.88 -2.86
N LEU A 50 1.08 8.89 -2.75
CA LEU A 50 -0.06 8.74 -3.66
C LEU A 50 -1.06 9.90 -3.54
N ALA A 51 -1.41 10.32 -2.31
CA ALA A 51 -2.36 11.40 -2.10
C ALA A 51 -1.89 12.75 -2.66
N HIS A 52 -0.58 13.04 -2.62
CA HIS A 52 -0.01 14.31 -3.09
C HIS A 52 0.50 14.28 -4.52
N ALA A 53 0.86 13.10 -5.05
CA ALA A 53 1.45 12.96 -6.37
C ALA A 53 0.61 12.15 -7.35
N TYR A 54 -0.67 11.84 -7.06
CA TYR A 54 -1.50 10.94 -7.91
C TYR A 54 -1.51 11.30 -9.41
N PHE A 55 -1.38 12.59 -9.75
CA PHE A 55 -1.31 13.09 -11.13
C PHE A 55 0.05 12.82 -11.82
N SER A 56 1.10 12.56 -11.04
CA SER A 56 2.45 12.22 -11.50
C SER A 56 2.92 10.84 -10.99
N VAL A 57 2.00 10.02 -10.48
CA VAL A 57 2.30 8.64 -10.06
C VAL A 57 2.73 7.88 -11.30
N ASP A 58 3.99 7.48 -11.28
CA ASP A 58 4.57 6.56 -12.24
C ASP A 58 3.76 5.26 -12.24
N HIS A 59 3.19 4.93 -13.40
CA HIS A 59 2.38 3.73 -13.59
C HIS A 59 3.15 2.47 -13.18
N ALA A 60 4.46 2.42 -13.46
CA ALA A 60 5.29 1.30 -13.09
C ALA A 60 5.39 1.13 -11.57
N ILE A 61 5.46 2.24 -10.83
CA ILE A 61 5.49 2.21 -9.36
C ILE A 61 4.15 1.73 -8.80
N LEU A 62 3.03 2.24 -9.33
CA LEU A 62 1.69 1.83 -8.91
C LEU A 62 1.47 0.33 -9.16
N TRP A 63 1.80 -0.13 -10.36
CA TRP A 63 1.67 -1.52 -10.75
C TRP A 63 2.58 -2.43 -9.92
N ASN A 64 3.85 -2.06 -9.73
CA ASN A 64 4.77 -2.83 -8.89
C ASN A 64 4.30 -2.87 -7.43
N THR A 65 3.77 -1.76 -6.90
CA THR A 65 3.21 -1.75 -5.54
C THR A 65 2.06 -2.74 -5.43
N ALA A 66 1.11 -2.72 -6.37
CA ALA A 66 -0.05 -3.60 -6.35
C ALA A 66 0.30 -5.09 -6.57
N THR A 67 1.28 -5.39 -7.42
CA THR A 67 1.57 -6.76 -7.87
C THR A 67 2.76 -7.42 -7.18
N VAL A 68 3.59 -6.64 -6.48
CA VAL A 68 4.79 -7.16 -5.78
C VAL A 68 4.74 -6.77 -4.31
N ALA A 69 4.74 -5.47 -4.00
CA ALA A 69 4.89 -5.03 -2.62
C ALA A 69 3.69 -5.39 -1.72
N ILE A 70 2.46 -5.35 -2.25
CA ILE A 70 1.26 -5.76 -1.50
C ILE A 70 1.24 -7.27 -1.26
N PRO A 71 1.47 -8.15 -2.26
CA PRO A 71 1.65 -9.58 -2.00
C PRO A 71 2.75 -9.90 -0.99
N GLU A 72 3.92 -9.28 -1.08
CA GLU A 72 5.00 -9.46 -0.09
C GLU A 72 4.57 -9.04 1.32
N LEU A 73 3.76 -7.97 1.44
CA LEU A 73 3.20 -7.56 2.72
C LEU A 73 2.19 -8.58 3.25
N LEU A 74 1.36 -9.18 2.39
CA LEU A 74 0.44 -10.24 2.80
C LEU A 74 1.20 -11.46 3.32
N ASP A 75 2.25 -11.90 2.62
CA ASP A 75 3.10 -13.00 3.07
C ASP A 75 3.70 -12.72 4.45
N LEU A 76 4.15 -11.49 4.71
CA LEU A 76 4.64 -11.09 6.04
C LEU A 76 3.54 -11.10 7.10
N LEU A 77 2.34 -10.64 6.78
CA LEU A 77 1.20 -10.60 7.69
C LEU A 77 0.70 -12.01 8.04
N ASP A 78 0.73 -12.95 7.10
CA ASP A 78 0.33 -14.34 7.33
C ASP A 78 1.28 -15.08 8.29
N THR A 79 2.50 -14.58 8.48
CA THR A 79 3.43 -15.11 9.50
C THR A 79 3.18 -14.56 10.91
N VAL A 80 2.30 -13.57 11.06
CA VAL A 80 1.97 -12.99 12.35
C VAL A 80 0.94 -13.88 13.04
N GLU A 81 1.34 -14.54 14.13
CA GLU A 81 0.39 -15.16 15.03
C GLU A 81 -0.37 -14.06 15.80
N LEU A 82 -1.69 -14.08 15.68
CA LEU A 82 -2.58 -13.26 16.50
C LEU A 82 -2.98 -14.11 17.71
N ASP A 83 -2.54 -13.69 18.91
CA ASP A 83 -2.98 -14.24 20.19
C ASP A 83 -4.49 -14.07 20.42
#